data_AF-A0A2V8FK80-F1
#
_entry.id   AF-A0A2V8FK80-F1
#
_cell.length_a   1.000
_cell.length_b   1.000
_cell.length_c   1.000
_cell.angle_alpha   90.00
_cell.angle_beta   90.00
_cell.angle_gamma   90.00
#
_symmetry.space_group_name_H-M   'P 1'
#
loop_
_entity.id
_entity.type
_entity.pdbx_description
1 polymer ?
#
loop_
_entity_poly.entity_id
_entity_poly.type
_entity_poly.pdbx_seq_one_letter_code
_entity_poly.pdbx_strand_id
1 'polypeptide(L)'
;MATRDDLLVLLQKTSALLEGHFRLSSGLHSREYLQCALVLQHPQHAEWLGRAIAARTRDLRATVVLSPALGGVVIGHEVARALGVRALFAERQDGA
;
A
#
# COMPACT_ATOMS: atom_id res chain seq x y z
N MET A 1 2.36 18.06 -0.03
CA MET A 1 1.61 16.93 -0.59
C MET A 1 2.65 15.97 -1.18
N ALA A 2 2.57 14.67 -0.91
CA ALA A 2 3.52 13.70 -1.48
C ALA A 2 3.51 13.79 -3.00
N THR A 3 4.65 14.08 -3.63
CA THR A 3 4.75 14.08 -5.09
C THR A 3 5.03 12.66 -5.59
N ARG A 4 4.83 12.45 -6.90
CA ARG A 4 5.21 11.19 -7.55
C ARG A 4 6.71 10.93 -7.42
N ASP A 5 7.52 11.96 -7.52
CA ASP A 5 8.98 11.83 -7.47
C ASP A 5 9.46 11.47 -6.06
N ASP A 6 8.87 12.05 -5.01
CA ASP A 6 9.15 11.68 -3.62
C ASP A 6 8.84 10.20 -3.37
N LEU A 7 7.73 9.71 -3.93
CA LEU A 7 7.34 8.30 -3.82
C LEU A 7 8.36 7.39 -4.52
N LEU A 8 8.78 7.71 -5.75
CA LEU A 8 9.76 6.91 -6.47
C LEU A 8 11.10 6.83 -5.73
N VAL A 9 11.57 7.97 -5.20
CA VAL A 9 12.78 8.02 -4.37
C VAL A 9 12.64 7.16 -3.12
N LEU A 10 11.49 7.19 -2.44
CA LEU A 10 11.23 6.36 -1.28
C LEU A 10 11.24 4.87 -1.62
N LEU A 11 10.60 4.48 -2.72
CA LEU A 11 10.53 3.09 -3.16
C LEU A 11 11.91 2.54 -3.56
N GLN A 12 12.75 3.38 -4.19
CA GLN A 12 14.15 3.03 -4.49
C GLN A 12 14.99 2.90 -3.21
N LYS A 13 14.88 3.86 -2.28
CA LYS A 13 15.63 3.84 -1.00
C LYS A 13 15.29 2.65 -0.11
N THR A 14 14.06 2.15 -0.18
CA THR A 14 13.59 0.98 0.57
C THR A 14 13.77 -0.33 -0.19
N SER A 15 14.37 -0.29 -1.38
CA SER A 15 14.47 -1.44 -2.30
C SER A 15 13.11 -2.09 -2.60
N ALA A 16 12.02 -1.34 -2.46
CA ALA A 16 10.67 -1.80 -2.72
C ALA A 16 10.35 -1.85 -4.23
N LEU A 17 11.04 -1.03 -5.04
CA LEU A 17 11.00 -1.13 -6.49
C LEU A 17 12.15 -2.04 -6.96
N LEU A 18 11.80 -3.23 -7.45
CA LEU A 18 12.74 -4.21 -7.98
C LEU A 18 12.81 -4.10 -9.51
N GLU A 19 14.01 -4.17 -10.05
CA GLU A 19 14.27 -4.17 -11.50
C GLU A 19 14.78 -5.55 -11.94
N GLY A 20 14.30 -6.05 -13.08
CA GLY A 20 14.62 -7.38 -13.57
C GLY A 20 13.68 -7.85 -14.69
N HIS A 21 13.27 -9.11 -14.63
CA HIS A 21 12.25 -9.69 -15.52
C HIS A 21 11.29 -10.55 -14.69
N PHE A 22 10.09 -10.05 -14.50
CA PHE A 22 9.07 -10.65 -13.63
C PHE A 22 7.88 -11.11 -14.45
N ARG A 23 7.39 -12.31 -14.20
CA ARG A 23 6.07 -12.77 -14.66
C ARG A 23 5.05 -12.51 -13.55
N LEU A 24 4.11 -11.61 -13.79
CA LEU A 24 3.10 -11.19 -12.82
C LEU A 24 2.01 -12.26 -12.66
N SER A 25 1.18 -12.14 -11.61
CA SER A 25 0.05 -13.03 -11.37
C SER A 25 -0.99 -13.02 -12.50
N SER A 26 -1.05 -11.95 -13.29
CA SER A 26 -1.87 -11.86 -14.51
C SER A 26 -1.31 -12.67 -15.69
N GLY A 27 -0.10 -13.23 -15.58
CA GLY A 27 0.64 -13.86 -16.67
C GLY A 27 1.43 -12.87 -17.54
N LEU A 28 1.24 -11.56 -17.37
CA LEU A 28 2.00 -10.53 -18.09
C LEU A 28 3.44 -10.43 -17.57
N HIS A 29 4.34 -9.97 -18.43
CA HIS A 29 5.75 -9.78 -18.11
C HIS A 29 6.04 -8.30 -17.85
N SER A 30 6.85 -8.01 -16.84
CA SER A 30 7.26 -6.66 -16.44
C SER A 30 8.76 -6.59 -16.19
N ARG A 31 9.36 -5.43 -16.47
CA ARG A 31 10.76 -5.13 -16.11
C ARG A 31 10.91 -4.68 -14.66
N GLU A 32 9.79 -4.32 -14.04
CA GLU A 32 9.72 -3.77 -12.69
C GLU A 32 8.70 -4.55 -11.87
N TYR A 33 8.99 -4.72 -10.58
CA TYR A 33 8.06 -5.29 -9.61
C TYR A 33 8.09 -4.49 -8.31
N LEU A 34 6.91 -4.17 -7.78
CA LEU A 34 6.76 -3.42 -6.55
C LEU A 34 6.49 -4.34 -5.36
N GLN A 35 7.49 -4.53 -4.50
CA GLN A 35 7.36 -5.29 -3.26
C GLN A 35 6.96 -4.37 -2.10
N CYS A 36 5.67 -4.03 -2.03
CA CYS A 36 5.13 -3.09 -1.03
C CYS A 36 5.48 -3.42 0.42
N ALA A 37 5.67 -4.71 0.76
CA ALA A 37 6.05 -5.12 2.11
C ALA A 37 7.35 -4.45 2.59
N LEU A 38 8.32 -4.22 1.69
CA LEU A 38 9.62 -3.63 2.04
C LEU A 38 9.52 -2.15 2.44
N VAL A 39 8.61 -1.38 1.83
CA VAL A 39 8.37 0.01 2.26
C VAL A 39 7.44 0.08 3.47
N LEU A 40 6.43 -0.81 3.53
CA LEU A 40 5.43 -0.80 4.60
C LEU A 40 5.94 -1.35 5.94
N GLN A 41 7.06 -2.10 5.96
CA GLN A 41 7.70 -2.53 7.21
C GLN A 41 8.23 -1.35 8.05
N HIS A 42 8.37 -0.16 7.45
CA HIS A 42 8.82 1.05 8.11
C HIS A 42 7.61 1.92 8.48
N PRO A 43 7.22 2.00 9.77
CA PRO A 43 5.96 2.63 10.18
C PRO A 43 5.81 4.09 9.73
N GLN A 44 6.90 4.88 9.76
CA GLN A 44 6.89 6.27 9.30
C GLN A 44 6.59 6.39 7.79
N HIS A 45 7.00 5.41 6.99
CA HIS A 45 6.73 5.38 5.55
C HIS A 45 5.30 4.91 5.29
N ALA A 46 4.85 3.88 6.01
CA ALA A 46 3.46 3.42 5.96
C ALA A 46 2.46 4.53 6.33
N GLU A 47 2.74 5.28 7.40
CA GLU A 47 1.91 6.42 7.85
C GLU A 47 1.90 7.55 6.81
N TRP A 48 3.06 7.89 6.22
CA TRP A 48 3.15 8.89 5.16
C TRP A 48 2.34 8.49 3.92
N LEU A 49 2.45 7.23 3.48
CA LEU A 49 1.65 6.68 2.38
C LEU A 49 0.15 6.64 2.71
N GLY A 50 -0.20 6.23 3.93
CA GLY A 50 -1.59 6.18 4.41
C GLY A 50 -2.25 7.55 4.37
N ARG A 51 -1.56 8.60 4.85
CA ARG A 51 -2.03 9.99 4.73
C ARG A 51 -2.20 10.43 3.28
N ALA A 52 -1.29 10.06 2.39
CA ALA A 52 -1.36 10.43 0.98
C ALA A 52 -2.59 9.80 0.29
N ILE A 53 -2.91 8.54 0.58
CA ILE A 53 -4.11 7.87 0.08
C ILE A 53 -5.36 8.51 0.71
N ALA A 54 -5.39 8.68 2.03
CA ALA A 54 -6.52 9.30 2.74
C ALA A 54 -6.86 10.68 2.19
N ALA A 55 -5.86 11.51 1.90
CA ALA A 55 -6.08 12.83 1.31
C ALA A 55 -6.81 12.77 -0.04
N ARG A 56 -6.56 11.72 -0.84
CA ARG A 56 -7.18 11.50 -2.16
C ARG A 56 -8.55 10.83 -2.11
N THR A 57 -8.97 10.34 -0.94
CA THR A 57 -10.23 9.62 -0.76
C THR A 57 -11.19 10.29 0.23
N ARG A 58 -10.82 11.45 0.77
CA ARG A 58 -11.64 12.21 1.74
C ARG A 58 -13.04 12.56 1.21
N ASP A 59 -13.15 12.84 -0.09
CA ASP A 59 -14.39 13.17 -0.78
C ASP A 59 -15.39 12.00 -0.80
N LEU A 60 -14.90 10.76 -0.71
CA LEU A 60 -15.74 9.56 -0.62
C LEU A 60 -16.48 9.44 0.71
N ARG A 61 -16.10 10.22 1.73
CA ARG A 61 -16.70 10.21 3.09
C ARG A 61 -16.83 8.79 3.67
N ALA A 62 -15.80 7.98 3.47
CA ALA A 62 -15.75 6.62 3.96
C ALA A 62 -15.90 6.59 5.50
N THR A 63 -16.67 5.62 6.02
CA THR A 63 -16.85 5.42 7.47
C THR A 63 -16.06 4.22 8.00
N VAL A 64 -15.48 3.42 7.09
CA VAL A 64 -14.66 2.23 7.37
C VAL A 64 -13.67 2.06 6.21
N VAL A 65 -12.47 1.55 6.50
CA VAL A 65 -11.52 1.04 5.50
C VAL A 65 -11.44 -0.48 5.63
N LEU A 66 -11.69 -1.20 4.54
CA LEU A 66 -11.55 -2.66 4.47
C LEU A 66 -10.34 -3.01 3.61
N SER A 67 -9.50 -3.95 4.05
CA SER A 67 -8.32 -4.41 3.31
C SER A 67 -8.26 -5.93 3.16
N PRO A 68 -7.83 -6.46 2.00
CA PRO A 68 -7.53 -7.87 1.86
C PRO A 68 -6.24 -8.22 2.58
N ALA A 69 -6.27 -9.29 3.39
CA ALA A 69 -5.09 -9.83 4.04
C ALA A 69 -4.27 -10.72 3.10
N LEU A 70 -2.94 -10.78 3.24
CA LEU A 70 -2.12 -10.03 4.21
C LEU A 70 -1.62 -8.68 3.68
N GLY A 71 -1.38 -8.57 2.36
CA GLY A 71 -0.64 -7.45 1.76
C GLY A 71 -1.27 -6.07 1.94
N GLY A 72 -2.59 -5.99 2.15
CA GLY A 72 -3.30 -4.72 2.34
C GLY A 72 -3.40 -4.24 3.79
N VAL A 73 -3.12 -5.09 4.78
CA VAL A 73 -3.49 -4.82 6.18
C VAL A 73 -2.79 -3.58 6.73
N VAL A 74 -1.47 -3.48 6.55
CA VAL A 74 -0.67 -2.37 7.11
C VAL A 74 -1.09 -1.04 6.50
N ILE A 75 -1.16 -0.96 5.17
CA ILE A 75 -1.53 0.28 4.50
C ILE A 75 -2.98 0.66 4.77
N GLY A 76 -3.90 -0.31 4.81
CA GLY A 76 -5.30 -0.10 5.16
C GLY A 76 -5.48 0.50 6.55
N HIS A 77 -4.73 -0.01 7.52
CA HIS A 77 -4.71 0.53 8.89
C HIS A 77 -4.26 1.99 8.93
N GLU A 78 -3.19 2.33 8.22
CA GLU A 78 -2.68 3.71 8.17
C GLU A 78 -3.62 4.67 7.41
N VAL A 79 -4.31 4.20 6.37
CA VAL A 79 -5.37 4.99 5.71
C VAL A 79 -6.54 5.24 6.67
N ALA A 80 -7.00 4.21 7.39
CA ALA A 80 -8.08 4.33 8.36
C ALA A 80 -7.73 5.31 9.48
N ARG A 81 -6.49 5.20 10.01
CA ARG A 81 -5.92 6.12 11.00
C ARG A 81 -5.96 7.56 10.49
N ALA A 82 -5.52 7.80 9.25
CA ALA A 82 -5.47 9.13 8.66
C ALA A 82 -6.86 9.73 8.36
N LEU A 83 -7.87 8.88 8.12
CA LEU A 83 -9.28 9.28 7.94
C LEU A 83 -10.05 9.41 9.27
N GLY A 84 -9.51 8.88 10.37
CA GLY A 84 -10.20 8.85 11.67
C GLY A 84 -11.35 7.84 11.73
N VAL A 85 -11.24 6.73 11.00
CA VAL A 85 -12.30 5.70 10.89
C VAL A 85 -11.77 4.31 11.25
N ARG A 86 -12.67 3.33 11.35
CA ARG A 86 -12.31 1.95 11.69
C ARG A 86 -11.57 1.27 10.53
N ALA A 87 -10.53 0.51 10.85
CA ALA A 87 -9.86 -0.42 9.94
C ALA A 87 -10.43 -1.83 10.14
N LEU A 88 -10.78 -2.49 9.04
CA LEU A 88 -11.15 -3.90 8.99
C LEU A 88 -10.25 -4.61 7.97
N PHE A 89 -10.07 -5.91 8.13
CA PHE A 89 -9.46 -6.75 7.11
C PHE A 89 -10.26 -8.03 6.91
N ALA A 90 -10.19 -8.57 5.70
CA ALA A 90 -10.74 -9.87 5.34
C ALA A 90 -9.60 -10.80 4.92
N GLU A 91 -9.60 -12.02 5.44
CA GLU A 91 -8.69 -13.09 5.04
C GLU A 91 -9.38 -14.09 4.13
N ARG A 92 -8.60 -14.87 3.38
CA ARG A 92 -9.14 -15.99 2.61
C ARG A 92 -9.48 -17.12 3.57
N GLN A 93 -10.70 -17.64 3.47
CA GLN A 93 -11.19 -18.70 4.35
C GLN A 93 -10.50 -20.06 4.08
N ASP A 94 -10.13 -20.35 2.82
CA ASP A 94 -9.66 -21.68 2.41
C ASP A 94 -8.22 -21.71 1.84
N GLY A 95 -7.39 -20.70 2.14
CA GLY A 95 -5.94 -20.79 1.92
C GLY A 95 -5.41 -20.78 0.48
N ALA A 96 -6.22 -20.45 -0.53
CA ALA A 96 -5.76 -20.08 -1.89
C ALA A 96 -6.76 -19.15 -2.59
#